data_AF-A0A7W6WBD5-F1
#
_entry.id   AF-A0A7W6WBD5-F1
#
_cell.length_a   1.000
_cell.length_b   1.000
_cell.length_c   1.000
_cell.angle_alpha   90.00
_cell.angle_beta   90.00
_cell.angle_gamma   90.00
#
_symmetry.space_group_name_H-M   'P 1'
#
loop_
_entity.id
_entity.type
_entity.pdbx_description
1 polymer ?
#
loop_
_entity_poly.entity_id
_entity_poly.type
_entity_poly.pdbx_seq_one_letter_code
_entity_poly.pdbx_strand_id
1 'polypeptide(L)'
;MSTHHPGSDEDRRLFADFVKRETKHPAAPDQPSGPHAIKADIMRISLESMRDHLALATGARRADGQTFRAYPAYVDSVKINAIAGAESGLHLLGVYVGLAAACYELANFCFAQGSLFPDIGDPSAEASPAPLPGTVPGFWMRGAGKRLDNAAFTARGRAYIPRDSAREHAALLLAILMLRAVWFHEMAHGLNGHAGWARRVHGLTCLHEVGHPDTARRDIPEAHLLEYEADQSALMMVCRVQIGEAENITGLLAMPLARRLHLTLFAAYLVTLILTEWARLFPFMVNAASHPPAIHRLTNQVRTVASNILPLSPAVKAANTAAFDDLRKLSAIVPVFPTVDTVVTDPDASALHDILNRAQDGLEQLRGHTMSFRYH
;
A
#
# COMPACT_ATOMS: atom_id res chain seq x y z
N MET A 1 17.18 11.54 12.15
CA MET A 1 16.17 10.50 12.45
C MET A 1 16.39 10.02 13.88
N SER A 2 15.32 9.93 14.66
CA SER A 2 15.36 9.51 16.07
C SER A 2 15.81 8.05 16.19
N THR A 3 16.70 7.75 17.13
CA THR A 3 17.11 6.37 17.45
C THR A 3 16.17 5.68 18.44
N HIS A 4 15.07 6.34 18.85
CA HIS A 4 14.06 5.72 19.66
C HIS A 4 13.23 4.75 18.82
N HIS A 5 13.45 3.45 19.02
CA HIS A 5 12.54 2.41 18.55
C HIS A 5 11.14 2.69 19.12
N PRO A 6 10.14 2.97 18.28
CA PRO A 6 8.83 3.45 18.75
C PRO A 6 7.88 2.33 19.20
N GLY A 7 8.44 1.27 19.82
CA GLY A 7 7.65 0.26 20.50
C GLY A 7 8.46 -0.40 21.61
N SER A 8 7.76 -0.75 22.68
CA SER A 8 8.33 -1.49 23.80
C SER A 8 8.63 -2.94 23.42
N ASP A 9 9.47 -3.63 24.20
CA ASP A 9 9.66 -5.09 24.06
C ASP A 9 8.34 -5.86 24.19
N GLU A 10 7.39 -5.31 24.96
CA GLU A 10 6.03 -5.83 25.05
C GLU A 10 5.27 -5.70 23.73
N ASP A 11 5.28 -4.53 23.09
CA ASP A 11 4.60 -4.31 21.81
C ASP A 11 5.16 -5.25 20.72
N ARG A 12 6.49 -5.44 20.70
CA ARG A 12 7.15 -6.41 19.80
C ARG A 12 6.71 -7.85 20.06
N ARG A 13 6.64 -8.25 21.33
CA ARG A 13 6.18 -9.60 21.72
C ARG A 13 4.72 -9.80 21.32
N LEU A 14 3.85 -8.82 21.58
CA LEU A 14 2.43 -8.86 21.19
C LEU A 14 2.28 -9.02 19.68
N PHE A 15 3.05 -8.26 18.88
CA PHE A 15 3.05 -8.42 17.43
C PHE A 15 3.50 -9.81 16.99
N ALA A 16 4.60 -10.33 17.55
CA ALA A 16 5.11 -11.66 17.22
C ALA A 16 4.10 -12.78 17.54
N ASP A 17 3.46 -12.71 18.72
CA ASP A 17 2.42 -13.65 19.15
C ASP A 17 1.19 -13.57 18.24
N PHE A 18 0.74 -12.36 17.92
CA PHE A 18 -0.36 -12.09 16.99
C PHE A 18 -0.09 -12.67 15.60
N VAL A 19 1.03 -12.29 14.97
CA VAL A 19 1.36 -12.73 13.61
C VAL A 19 1.48 -14.25 13.53
N LYS A 20 2.13 -14.88 14.52
CA LYS A 20 2.25 -16.34 14.58
C LYS A 20 0.89 -17.02 14.63
N ARG A 21 -0.05 -16.47 15.41
CA ARG A 21 -1.42 -16.99 15.58
C ARG A 21 -2.28 -16.80 14.33
N GLU A 22 -2.33 -15.57 13.80
CA GLU A 22 -3.26 -15.22 12.73
C GLU A 22 -2.76 -15.62 11.32
N THR A 23 -1.44 -15.67 11.12
CA THR A 23 -0.85 -15.89 9.79
C THR A 23 -0.10 -17.20 9.64
N LYS A 24 0.22 -17.88 10.77
CA LYS A 24 1.13 -19.05 10.83
C LYS A 24 2.56 -18.75 10.33
N HIS A 25 2.93 -17.47 10.22
CA HIS A 25 4.26 -17.01 9.87
C HIS A 25 4.92 -16.30 11.06
N PRO A 26 6.25 -16.22 11.14
CA PRO A 26 6.90 -15.41 12.16
C PRO A 26 6.82 -13.91 11.82
N ALA A 27 6.93 -13.07 12.84
CA ALA A 27 7.32 -11.68 12.62
C ALA A 27 8.72 -11.64 12.02
N ALA A 28 8.94 -10.81 11.00
CA ALA A 28 10.28 -10.58 10.49
C ALA A 28 11.09 -9.85 11.57
N PRO A 29 12.38 -10.16 11.73
CA PRO A 29 13.23 -9.42 12.64
C PRO A 29 13.24 -7.94 12.24
N ASP A 30 13.20 -7.06 13.24
CA ASP A 30 13.52 -5.65 13.00
C ASP A 30 14.92 -5.58 12.34
N GLN A 31 15.02 -4.89 11.22
CA GLN A 31 16.28 -4.71 10.52
C GLN A 31 17.29 -3.98 11.42
N PRO A 32 18.60 -4.24 11.29
CA PRO A 32 19.61 -3.56 12.09
C PRO A 32 19.49 -2.04 11.95
N SER A 33 19.52 -1.33 13.08
CA SER A 33 19.52 0.14 13.14
C SER A 33 20.93 0.69 13.40
N GLY A 34 21.12 2.00 13.20
CA GLY A 34 22.38 2.68 13.53
C GLY A 34 23.57 2.28 12.63
N PRO A 35 24.79 2.12 13.18
CA PRO A 35 26.02 1.86 12.41
C PRO A 35 26.00 0.58 11.57
N HIS A 36 25.15 -0.39 11.92
CA HIS A 36 25.02 -1.67 11.23
C HIS A 36 23.88 -1.69 10.21
N ALA A 37 23.18 -0.56 10.03
CA ALA A 37 22.05 -0.48 9.12
C ALA A 37 22.48 -0.62 7.65
N ILE A 38 21.72 -1.41 6.89
CA ILE A 38 21.86 -1.48 5.44
C ILE A 38 21.31 -0.16 4.85
N LYS A 39 22.19 0.62 4.22
CA LYS A 39 21.91 2.01 3.81
C LYS A 39 20.75 2.15 2.82
N ALA A 40 20.50 1.15 1.96
CA ALA A 40 19.46 1.16 0.94
C ALA A 40 18.43 0.03 1.13
N ASP A 41 18.12 -0.33 2.37
CA ASP A 41 17.07 -1.29 2.67
C ASP A 41 15.70 -0.62 2.66
N ILE A 42 14.93 -0.89 1.60
CA ILE A 42 13.57 -0.36 1.42
C ILE A 42 12.64 -0.72 2.57
N MET A 43 12.78 -1.90 3.17
CA MET A 43 11.91 -2.34 4.26
C MET A 43 12.19 -1.51 5.50
N ARG A 44 13.47 -1.38 5.87
CA ARG A 44 13.88 -0.55 6.99
C ARG A 44 13.43 0.90 6.82
N ILE A 45 13.72 1.52 5.68
CA ILE A 45 13.36 2.92 5.42
C ILE A 45 11.84 3.12 5.44
N SER A 46 11.08 2.22 4.83
CA SER A 46 9.62 2.27 4.85
C SER A 46 9.05 2.16 6.27
N LEU A 47 9.58 1.23 7.07
CA LEU A 47 9.14 1.02 8.44
C LEU A 47 9.50 2.19 9.37
N GLU A 48 10.72 2.72 9.26
CA GLU A 48 11.15 3.92 9.99
C GLU A 48 10.28 5.12 9.61
N SER A 49 10.04 5.33 8.31
CA SER A 49 9.16 6.39 7.82
C SER A 49 7.74 6.26 8.39
N MET A 50 7.17 5.06 8.37
CA MET A 50 5.83 4.81 8.92
C MET A 50 5.76 5.05 10.42
N ARG A 51 6.78 4.60 11.15
CA ARG A 51 6.90 4.78 12.60
C ARG A 51 6.95 6.25 13.00
N ASP A 52 7.68 7.06 12.25
CA ASP A 52 7.68 8.52 12.42
C ASP A 52 6.29 9.11 12.09
N HIS A 53 5.60 8.61 11.06
CA HIS A 53 4.25 9.05 10.69
C HIS A 53 3.13 8.61 11.65
N LEU A 54 3.37 7.67 12.56
CA LEU A 54 2.45 7.41 13.68
C LEU A 54 2.20 8.66 14.52
N ALA A 55 3.15 9.61 14.52
CA ALA A 55 2.99 10.88 15.19
C ALA A 55 1.78 11.68 14.66
N LEU A 56 1.33 11.44 13.43
CA LEU A 56 0.12 12.07 12.86
C LEU A 56 -1.17 11.67 13.60
N ALA A 57 -1.16 10.55 14.32
CA ALA A 57 -2.26 10.12 15.18
C ALA A 57 -2.00 10.41 16.67
N THR A 58 -0.96 11.17 17.01
CA THR A 58 -0.70 11.56 18.40
C THR A 58 -1.88 12.34 18.94
N GLY A 59 -2.38 11.92 20.10
CA GLY A 59 -3.51 12.56 20.76
C GLY A 59 -4.87 12.06 20.29
N ALA A 60 -4.93 11.24 19.24
CA ALA A 60 -6.18 10.67 18.78
C ALA A 60 -6.80 9.77 19.85
N ARG A 61 -8.09 9.97 20.14
CA ARG A 61 -8.80 9.27 21.22
C ARG A 61 -10.15 8.73 20.78
N ARG A 62 -10.51 7.56 21.32
CA ARG A 62 -11.87 7.04 21.26
C ARG A 62 -12.77 7.75 22.26
N ALA A 63 -14.08 7.60 22.07
CA ALA A 63 -15.10 8.13 22.99
C ALA A 63 -14.98 7.60 24.43
N ASP A 64 -14.39 6.41 24.62
CA ASP A 64 -14.09 5.83 25.93
C ASP A 64 -12.79 6.33 26.56
N GLY A 65 -12.10 7.28 25.91
CA GLY A 65 -10.84 7.86 26.36
C GLY A 65 -9.58 7.10 25.94
N GLN A 66 -9.71 5.91 25.34
CA GLN A 66 -8.57 5.11 24.89
C GLN A 66 -7.76 5.89 23.83
N THR A 67 -6.45 6.03 24.06
CA THR A 67 -5.53 6.66 23.11
C THR A 67 -5.18 5.70 21.98
N PHE A 68 -5.04 6.22 20.75
CA PHE A 68 -4.56 5.44 19.62
C PHE A 68 -3.10 5.04 19.85
N ARG A 69 -2.83 3.74 19.81
CA ARG A 69 -1.48 3.17 19.81
C ARG A 69 -1.42 2.15 18.69
N ALA A 70 -0.36 2.19 17.90
CA ALA A 70 -0.14 1.23 16.83
C ALA A 70 1.31 0.76 16.80
N TYR A 71 1.53 -0.48 16.37
CA TYR A 71 2.84 -1.07 16.16
C TYR A 71 2.93 -1.67 14.75
N PRO A 72 3.61 -0.99 13.82
CA PRO A 72 3.92 -1.52 12.50
C PRO A 72 5.15 -2.42 12.55
N ALA A 73 5.08 -3.55 11.85
CA ALA A 73 6.21 -4.46 11.63
C ALA A 73 5.97 -5.37 10.43
N TYR A 74 7.03 -6.03 9.94
CA TYR A 74 6.94 -6.95 8.81
C TYR A 74 6.58 -8.37 9.25
N VAL A 75 5.87 -9.09 8.38
CA VAL A 75 5.58 -10.53 8.48
C VAL A 75 6.53 -11.28 7.56
N ASP A 76 7.29 -12.24 8.09
CA ASP A 76 8.25 -13.05 7.33
C ASP A 76 7.54 -14.08 6.46
N SER A 77 7.09 -13.62 5.31
CA SER A 77 6.38 -14.42 4.33
C SER A 77 6.53 -13.82 2.94
N VAL A 78 6.75 -14.69 1.96
CA VAL A 78 6.83 -14.34 0.53
C VAL A 78 5.45 -14.15 -0.13
N LYS A 79 4.36 -14.21 0.65
CA LYS A 79 3.03 -13.87 0.16
C LYS A 79 2.90 -12.36 -0.01
N ILE A 80 2.00 -11.94 -0.89
CA ILE A 80 1.63 -10.53 -1.07
C ILE A 80 0.36 -10.32 -0.26
N ASN A 81 0.50 -9.68 0.89
CA ASN A 81 -0.59 -9.45 1.84
C ASN A 81 -0.19 -8.36 2.84
N ALA A 82 -1.19 -7.83 3.53
CA ALA A 82 -1.06 -6.98 4.71
C ALA A 82 -2.20 -7.30 5.70
N ILE A 83 -2.00 -6.95 6.97
CA ILE A 83 -2.92 -7.29 8.05
C ILE A 83 -3.06 -6.13 9.05
N ALA A 84 -4.28 -5.98 9.55
CA ALA A 84 -4.60 -5.09 10.66
C ALA A 84 -5.31 -5.89 11.75
N GLY A 85 -4.83 -5.77 12.99
CA GLY A 85 -5.46 -6.37 14.16
C GLY A 85 -5.37 -5.48 15.39
N ALA A 86 -5.97 -5.93 16.49
CA ALA A 86 -5.89 -5.22 17.76
C ALA A 86 -5.76 -6.19 18.94
N GLU A 87 -4.72 -6.02 19.76
CA GLU A 87 -4.45 -6.83 20.94
C GLU A 87 -4.11 -5.93 22.13
N SER A 88 -4.80 -6.13 23.27
CA SER A 88 -4.58 -5.36 24.50
C SER A 88 -4.57 -3.84 24.32
N GLY A 89 -5.42 -3.32 23.42
CA GLY A 89 -5.53 -1.89 23.12
C GLY A 89 -4.43 -1.32 22.22
N LEU A 90 -3.55 -2.17 21.68
CA LEU A 90 -2.55 -1.85 20.66
C LEU A 90 -3.05 -2.32 19.28
N HIS A 91 -3.03 -1.43 18.29
CA HIS A 91 -3.27 -1.78 16.89
C HIS A 91 -2.00 -2.38 16.28
N LEU A 92 -2.11 -3.53 15.63
CA LEU A 92 -0.99 -4.26 15.07
C LEU A 92 -1.09 -4.19 13.55
N LEU A 93 -0.10 -3.59 12.91
CA LEU A 93 -0.07 -3.37 11.46
C LEU A 93 1.03 -4.24 10.87
N GLY A 94 0.67 -5.19 10.01
CA GLY A 94 1.60 -6.14 9.42
C GLY A 94 1.67 -6.01 7.91
N VAL A 95 2.86 -5.83 7.35
CA VAL A 95 3.08 -5.94 5.89
C VAL A 95 3.95 -7.15 5.61
N TYR A 96 3.62 -7.94 4.60
CA TYR A 96 4.40 -9.12 4.26
C TYR A 96 5.64 -8.72 3.46
N VAL A 97 6.77 -9.39 3.72
CA VAL A 97 8.02 -9.18 2.96
C VAL A 97 7.80 -9.36 1.46
N GLY A 98 6.94 -10.31 1.06
CA GLY A 98 6.59 -10.53 -0.34
C GLY A 98 5.92 -9.32 -1.01
N LEU A 99 5.09 -8.56 -0.29
CA LEU A 99 4.50 -7.32 -0.81
C LEU A 99 5.55 -6.22 -0.96
N ALA A 100 6.48 -6.09 -0.03
CA ALA A 100 7.61 -5.15 -0.15
C ALA A 100 8.51 -5.48 -1.36
N ALA A 101 8.81 -6.77 -1.58
CA ALA A 101 9.55 -7.22 -2.75
C ALA A 101 8.79 -6.91 -4.05
N ALA A 102 7.47 -7.11 -4.08
CA ALA A 102 6.63 -6.79 -5.24
C ALA A 102 6.63 -5.29 -5.56
N CYS A 103 6.46 -4.44 -4.55
CA CYS A 103 6.56 -2.98 -4.71
C CYS A 103 7.93 -2.56 -5.27
N TYR A 104 9.01 -3.13 -4.75
CA TYR A 104 10.36 -2.85 -5.24
C TYR A 104 10.57 -3.30 -6.69
N GLU A 105 10.16 -4.51 -7.04
CA GLU A 105 10.27 -5.05 -8.40
C GLU A 105 9.52 -4.19 -9.41
N LEU A 106 8.27 -3.83 -9.08
CA LEU A 106 7.43 -3.03 -9.97
C LEU A 106 7.97 -1.59 -10.09
N ALA A 107 8.42 -0.98 -9.00
CA ALA A 107 8.99 0.37 -9.06
C ALA A 107 10.25 0.44 -9.93
N ASN A 108 11.15 -0.55 -9.79
CA ASN A 108 12.32 -0.67 -10.67
C ASN A 108 11.89 -0.86 -12.13
N PHE A 109 10.95 -1.76 -12.39
CA PHE A 109 10.42 -1.96 -13.73
C PHE A 109 9.89 -0.66 -14.33
N CYS A 110 9.10 0.13 -13.58
CA CYS A 110 8.56 1.40 -14.04
C CYS A 110 9.67 2.39 -14.43
N PHE A 111 10.70 2.56 -13.60
CA PHE A 111 11.79 3.49 -13.90
C PHE A 111 12.77 2.98 -14.95
N ALA A 112 12.84 1.66 -15.18
CA ALA A 112 13.57 1.06 -16.28
C ALA A 112 12.86 1.24 -17.65
N GLN A 113 11.63 1.75 -17.68
CA GLN A 113 10.96 2.19 -18.91
C GLN A 113 11.26 3.66 -19.19
N GLY A 114 11.91 3.97 -20.31
CA GLY A 114 12.24 5.35 -20.69
C GLY A 114 11.00 6.23 -20.95
N SER A 115 9.84 5.63 -21.22
CA SER A 115 8.58 6.35 -21.48
C SER A 115 7.86 6.83 -20.22
N LEU A 116 8.16 6.24 -19.06
CA LEU A 116 7.57 6.58 -17.76
C LEU A 116 8.46 7.60 -17.03
N PHE A 117 7.84 8.58 -16.35
CA PHE A 117 8.57 9.62 -15.61
C PHE A 117 9.71 10.28 -16.41
N PRO A 118 9.46 10.83 -17.61
CA PRO A 118 10.52 11.36 -18.47
C PRO A 118 11.23 12.58 -17.88
N ASP A 119 10.69 13.18 -16.82
CA ASP A 119 11.26 14.33 -16.12
C ASP A 119 12.23 13.95 -14.97
N ILE A 120 12.47 12.66 -14.75
CA ILE A 120 13.38 12.14 -13.71
C ILE A 120 14.56 11.42 -14.37
N GLY A 121 15.77 11.93 -14.13
CA GLY A 121 17.02 11.37 -14.65
C GLY A 121 17.12 11.40 -16.18
N ASP A 122 17.94 10.52 -16.76
CA ASP A 122 18.04 10.32 -18.21
C ASP A 122 17.19 9.13 -18.69
N PRO A 123 15.99 9.35 -19.27
CA PRO A 123 15.16 8.26 -19.79
C PRO A 123 15.77 7.55 -21.00
N SER A 124 16.70 8.18 -21.74
CA SER A 124 17.31 7.60 -22.93
C SER A 124 18.38 6.55 -22.60
N ALA A 125 18.90 6.56 -21.37
CA ALA A 125 19.83 5.55 -20.87
C ALA A 125 19.15 4.19 -20.65
N GLU A 126 17.81 4.17 -20.53
CA GLU A 126 17.06 3.01 -20.07
C GLU A 126 16.83 1.93 -21.14
N ALA A 127 16.83 0.67 -20.70
CA ALA A 127 16.66 -0.47 -21.59
C ALA A 127 15.20 -0.69 -22.04
N SER A 128 14.24 -0.21 -21.25
CA SER A 128 12.80 -0.46 -21.43
C SER A 128 12.47 -1.95 -21.63
N PRO A 129 12.83 -2.83 -20.65
CA PRO A 129 12.61 -4.26 -20.78
C PRO A 129 11.12 -4.56 -20.90
N ALA A 130 10.75 -5.50 -21.77
CA ALA A 130 9.40 -6.05 -21.77
C ALA A 130 9.15 -6.89 -20.50
N PRO A 131 7.89 -7.03 -20.04
CA PRO A 131 7.52 -8.01 -19.03
C PRO A 131 7.95 -9.41 -19.44
N LEU A 132 8.35 -10.25 -18.48
CA LEU A 132 8.71 -11.63 -18.83
C LEU A 132 7.46 -12.41 -19.25
N PRO A 133 7.57 -13.31 -20.25
CA PRO A 133 6.44 -14.10 -20.72
C PRO A 133 5.71 -14.81 -19.59
N GLY A 134 4.39 -14.62 -19.51
CA GLY A 134 3.52 -15.26 -18.51
C GLY A 134 3.69 -14.72 -17.08
N THR A 135 4.41 -13.63 -16.88
CA THR A 135 4.57 -12.98 -15.58
C THR A 135 4.29 -11.50 -15.67
N VAL A 136 3.89 -10.92 -14.55
CA VAL A 136 3.68 -9.48 -14.41
C VAL A 136 4.81 -8.91 -13.55
N PRO A 137 5.34 -7.72 -13.87
CA PRO A 137 6.29 -7.05 -12.98
C PRO A 137 5.68 -6.87 -11.58
N GLY A 138 6.45 -7.15 -10.55
CA GLY A 138 5.97 -7.31 -9.17
C GLY A 138 5.93 -8.76 -8.68
N PHE A 139 5.98 -9.74 -9.58
CA PHE A 139 5.74 -11.15 -9.24
C PHE A 139 6.80 -12.11 -9.78
N TRP A 140 7.72 -11.66 -10.65
CA TRP A 140 8.64 -12.59 -11.30
C TRP A 140 9.64 -13.17 -10.30
N MET A 141 10.11 -12.39 -9.32
CA MET A 141 11.03 -12.90 -8.30
C MET A 141 10.41 -14.05 -7.51
N ARG A 142 9.10 -13.99 -7.23
CA ARG A 142 8.38 -15.07 -6.55
C ARG A 142 8.22 -16.30 -7.45
N GLY A 143 7.80 -16.10 -8.70
CA GLY A 143 7.49 -17.18 -9.64
C GLY A 143 8.73 -17.92 -10.17
N ALA A 144 9.76 -17.15 -10.55
CA ALA A 144 10.98 -17.66 -11.17
C ALA A 144 12.15 -17.79 -10.18
N GLY A 145 12.20 -17.02 -9.09
CA GLY A 145 13.33 -17.04 -8.16
C GLY A 145 13.56 -18.40 -7.49
N LYS A 146 12.51 -19.21 -7.31
CA LYS A 146 12.65 -20.60 -6.83
C LYS A 146 13.20 -21.58 -7.86
N ARG A 147 13.23 -21.21 -9.14
CA ARG A 147 13.56 -22.08 -10.28
C ARG A 147 14.88 -21.70 -10.95
N LEU A 148 15.38 -20.49 -10.70
CA LEU A 148 16.64 -19.98 -11.23
C LEU A 148 17.76 -20.21 -10.23
N ASP A 149 18.97 -20.52 -10.72
CA ASP A 149 20.16 -20.39 -9.90
C ASP A 149 20.46 -18.90 -9.59
N ASN A 150 21.36 -18.65 -8.64
CA ASN A 150 21.69 -17.29 -8.20
C ASN A 150 22.23 -16.40 -9.32
N ALA A 151 22.99 -16.96 -10.26
CA ALA A 151 23.58 -16.19 -11.36
C ALA A 151 22.51 -15.78 -12.38
N ALA A 152 21.64 -16.72 -12.76
CA ALA A 152 20.51 -16.47 -13.64
C ALA A 152 19.49 -15.51 -13.02
N PHE A 153 19.21 -15.66 -11.71
CA PHE A 153 18.36 -14.74 -10.96
C PHE A 153 18.93 -13.31 -10.96
N THR A 154 20.23 -13.19 -10.66
CA THR A 154 20.92 -11.89 -10.63
C THR A 154 20.94 -11.24 -12.02
N ALA A 155 21.31 -11.99 -13.06
CA ALA A 155 21.36 -11.50 -14.43
C ALA A 155 19.97 -11.01 -14.89
N ARG A 156 18.91 -11.76 -14.55
CA ARG A 156 17.53 -11.38 -14.87
C ARG A 156 17.10 -10.12 -14.12
N GLY A 157 17.37 -10.06 -12.82
CA GLY A 157 17.02 -8.91 -11.99
C GLY A 157 17.69 -7.63 -12.45
N ARG A 158 18.96 -7.70 -12.87
CA ARG A 158 19.70 -6.54 -13.41
C ARG A 158 19.04 -5.90 -14.62
N ALA A 159 18.33 -6.66 -15.45
CA ALA A 159 17.64 -6.09 -16.62
C ALA A 159 16.46 -5.18 -16.22
N TYR A 160 15.96 -5.32 -14.99
CA TYR A 160 14.81 -4.59 -14.47
C TYR A 160 15.22 -3.40 -13.59
N ILE A 161 16.50 -3.28 -13.25
CA ILE A 161 17.04 -2.15 -12.48
C ILE A 161 17.28 -0.98 -13.45
N PRO A 162 16.83 0.24 -13.13
CA PRO A 162 17.13 1.42 -13.94
C PRO A 162 18.64 1.62 -14.13
N ARG A 163 19.05 2.06 -15.30
CA ARG A 163 20.47 2.29 -15.64
C ARG A 163 20.95 3.67 -15.24
N ASP A 164 20.06 4.67 -15.28
CA ASP A 164 20.36 6.00 -14.78
C ASP A 164 20.25 6.02 -13.24
N SER A 165 21.27 6.57 -12.57
CA SER A 165 21.33 6.56 -11.11
C SER A 165 20.22 7.37 -10.43
N ALA A 166 19.72 8.44 -11.07
CA ALA A 166 18.63 9.23 -10.50
C ALA A 166 17.30 8.48 -10.65
N ARG A 167 17.12 7.73 -11.74
CA ARG A 167 15.97 6.84 -11.95
C ARG A 167 15.99 5.64 -11.01
N GLU A 168 17.16 5.04 -10.77
CA GLU A 168 17.34 3.98 -9.76
C GLU A 168 16.96 4.49 -8.36
N HIS A 169 17.43 5.68 -7.99
CA HIS A 169 17.07 6.30 -6.72
C HIS A 169 15.56 6.60 -6.63
N ALA A 170 14.96 7.11 -7.70
CA ALA A 170 13.52 7.37 -7.73
C ALA A 170 12.69 6.08 -7.66
N ALA A 171 13.17 4.96 -8.21
CA ALA A 171 12.54 3.65 -8.05
C ALA A 171 12.48 3.21 -6.59
N LEU A 172 13.56 3.41 -5.82
CA LEU A 172 13.57 3.15 -4.38
C LEU A 172 12.52 4.00 -3.66
N LEU A 173 12.44 5.29 -3.98
CA LEU A 173 11.47 6.22 -3.37
C LEU A 173 10.03 5.86 -3.73
N LEU A 174 9.76 5.45 -4.97
CA LEU A 174 8.45 4.98 -5.41
C LEU A 174 8.03 3.72 -4.66
N ALA A 175 8.93 2.73 -4.50
CA ALA A 175 8.64 1.54 -3.72
C ALA A 175 8.28 1.86 -2.25
N ILE A 176 8.97 2.84 -1.65
CA ILE A 176 8.67 3.30 -0.30
C ILE A 176 7.31 4.01 -0.24
N LEU A 177 6.96 4.83 -1.24
CA LEU A 177 5.64 5.46 -1.33
C LEU A 177 4.51 4.43 -1.48
N MET A 178 4.73 3.36 -2.26
CA MET A 178 3.77 2.26 -2.38
C MET A 178 3.56 1.58 -1.03
N LEU A 179 4.64 1.25 -0.32
CA LEU A 179 4.55 0.69 1.02
C LEU A 179 3.90 1.64 2.01
N ARG A 180 4.14 2.95 1.91
CA ARG A 180 3.47 3.96 2.76
C ARG A 180 1.95 3.95 2.55
N ALA A 181 1.48 3.82 1.31
CA ALA A 181 0.05 3.69 1.04
C ALA A 181 -0.55 2.45 1.73
N VAL A 182 0.15 1.31 1.69
CA VAL A 182 -0.26 0.08 2.40
C VAL A 182 -0.27 0.30 3.92
N TRP A 183 0.79 0.87 4.49
CA TRP A 183 0.85 1.12 5.93
C TRP A 183 -0.27 2.02 6.43
N PHE A 184 -0.57 3.09 5.68
CA PHE A 184 -1.66 3.99 6.02
C PHE A 184 -3.04 3.36 5.83
N HIS A 185 -3.19 2.41 4.90
CA HIS A 185 -4.39 1.59 4.78
C HIS A 185 -4.58 0.72 6.04
N GLU A 186 -3.56 -0.01 6.48
CA GLU A 186 -3.63 -0.80 7.71
C GLU A 186 -3.90 0.08 8.95
N MET A 187 -3.24 1.24 9.02
CA MET A 187 -3.49 2.22 10.09
C MET A 187 -4.92 2.76 10.06
N ALA A 188 -5.50 2.95 8.88
CA ALA A 188 -6.88 3.41 8.72
C ALA A 188 -7.89 2.40 9.28
N HIS A 189 -7.65 1.09 9.17
CA HIS A 189 -8.49 0.10 9.86
C HIS A 189 -8.50 0.27 11.38
N GLY A 190 -7.39 0.72 11.97
CA GLY A 190 -7.32 1.06 13.38
C GLY A 190 -8.05 2.38 13.70
N LEU A 191 -7.69 3.45 12.99
CA LEU A 191 -8.21 4.81 13.21
C LEU A 191 -9.72 4.91 13.00
N ASN A 192 -10.23 4.29 11.93
CA ASN A 192 -11.66 4.31 11.61
C ASN A 192 -12.46 3.30 12.44
N GLY A 193 -11.82 2.63 13.40
CA GLY A 193 -12.49 1.70 14.32
C GLY A 193 -12.89 0.36 13.69
N HIS A 194 -12.43 0.06 12.47
CA HIS A 194 -12.79 -1.16 11.73
C HIS A 194 -12.37 -2.41 12.50
N ALA A 195 -11.11 -2.48 12.96
CA ALA A 195 -10.60 -3.63 13.69
C ALA A 195 -11.34 -3.86 15.03
N GLY A 196 -11.65 -2.79 15.75
CA GLY A 196 -12.40 -2.85 17.01
C GLY A 196 -13.85 -3.33 16.80
N TRP A 197 -14.52 -2.78 15.79
CA TRP A 197 -15.89 -3.15 15.42
C TRP A 197 -15.96 -4.60 14.92
N ALA A 198 -15.09 -5.00 14.00
CA ALA A 198 -15.03 -6.37 13.47
C ALA A 198 -14.79 -7.40 14.57
N ARG A 199 -13.92 -7.08 15.55
CA ARG A 199 -13.70 -7.92 16.73
C ARG A 199 -14.94 -8.02 17.61
N ARG A 200 -15.60 -6.91 17.90
CA ARG A 200 -16.75 -6.88 18.81
C ARG A 200 -18.00 -7.54 18.20
N VAL A 201 -18.27 -7.28 16.93
CA VAL A 201 -19.51 -7.69 16.27
C VAL A 201 -19.37 -9.06 15.60
N HIS A 202 -18.25 -9.31 14.91
CA HIS A 202 -18.06 -10.54 14.14
C HIS A 202 -17.11 -11.55 14.82
N GLY A 203 -16.43 -11.14 15.90
CA GLY A 203 -15.46 -11.99 16.60
C GLY A 203 -14.13 -12.14 15.85
N LEU A 204 -13.83 -11.22 14.93
CA LEU A 204 -12.61 -11.28 14.11
C LEU A 204 -11.44 -10.62 14.84
N THR A 205 -10.34 -11.36 14.97
CA THR A 205 -9.09 -10.88 15.59
C THR A 205 -8.20 -10.12 14.62
N CYS A 206 -8.37 -10.35 13.32
CA CYS A 206 -7.55 -9.83 12.25
C CYS A 206 -8.38 -9.53 11.01
N LEU A 207 -8.11 -8.39 10.37
CA LEU A 207 -8.46 -8.10 8.99
C LEU A 207 -7.23 -8.42 8.13
N HIS A 208 -7.44 -9.06 6.98
CA HIS A 208 -6.34 -9.38 6.07
C HIS A 208 -6.72 -8.94 4.68
N GLU A 209 -5.83 -8.20 4.02
CA GLU A 209 -5.97 -7.74 2.63
C GLU A 209 -6.14 -8.92 1.63
N VAL A 210 -5.61 -10.10 1.96
CA VAL A 210 -5.82 -11.34 1.21
C VAL A 210 -6.22 -12.48 2.15
N GLY A 211 -7.22 -13.26 1.71
CA GLY A 211 -7.70 -14.48 2.34
C GLY A 211 -6.62 -15.54 2.59
N HIS A 212 -6.84 -16.38 3.61
CA HIS A 212 -6.13 -17.64 3.76
C HIS A 212 -7.15 -18.78 3.53
N PRO A 213 -6.93 -19.70 2.56
CA PRO A 213 -7.89 -20.75 2.24
C PRO A 213 -8.18 -21.68 3.44
N ASP A 214 -7.17 -21.91 4.28
CA ASP A 214 -7.29 -22.79 5.45
C ASP A 214 -7.93 -22.14 6.70
N THR A 215 -8.36 -20.88 6.63
CA THR A 215 -9.07 -20.23 7.74
C THR A 215 -10.55 -20.11 7.37
N ALA A 216 -11.43 -20.84 8.07
CA ALA A 216 -12.87 -20.62 7.96
C ALA A 216 -13.18 -19.19 8.42
N ARG A 217 -13.32 -18.26 7.48
CA ARG A 217 -13.60 -16.86 7.80
C ARG A 217 -15.10 -16.68 7.95
N ARG A 218 -15.48 -15.90 8.96
CA ARG A 218 -16.82 -15.32 9.02
C ARG A 218 -16.83 -14.18 8.01
N ASP A 219 -17.68 -14.28 7.00
CA ASP A 219 -17.90 -13.18 6.07
C ASP A 219 -18.51 -11.99 6.84
N ILE A 220 -17.90 -10.82 6.68
CA ILE A 220 -18.49 -9.55 7.11
C ILE A 220 -19.24 -9.02 5.89
N PRO A 221 -20.57 -8.90 5.90
CA PRO A 221 -21.32 -8.34 4.77
C PRO A 221 -20.82 -6.96 4.34
N GLU A 222 -20.33 -6.17 5.29
CA GLU A 222 -19.84 -4.80 5.12
C GLU A 222 -18.34 -4.71 4.82
N ALA A 223 -17.63 -5.83 4.60
CA ALA A 223 -16.17 -5.83 4.42
C ALA A 223 -15.72 -4.85 3.34
N HIS A 224 -16.39 -4.85 2.18
CA HIS A 224 -16.05 -3.94 1.08
C HIS A 224 -16.15 -2.45 1.47
N LEU A 225 -17.09 -2.09 2.34
CA LEU A 225 -17.26 -0.72 2.81
C LEU A 225 -16.09 -0.29 3.70
N LEU A 226 -15.63 -1.19 4.57
CA LEU A 226 -14.45 -0.96 5.42
C LEU A 226 -13.20 -0.74 4.55
N GLU A 227 -13.02 -1.56 3.51
CA GLU A 227 -11.90 -1.45 2.57
C GLU A 227 -11.93 -0.11 1.82
N TYR A 228 -13.10 0.32 1.32
CA TYR A 228 -13.22 1.61 0.63
C TYR A 228 -12.90 2.79 1.55
N GLU A 229 -13.32 2.75 2.81
CA GLU A 229 -12.99 3.80 3.77
C GLU A 229 -11.51 3.78 4.16
N ALA A 230 -10.90 2.61 4.32
CA ALA A 230 -9.47 2.47 4.58
C ALA A 230 -8.65 3.05 3.41
N ASP A 231 -9.02 2.75 2.16
CA ASP A 231 -8.41 3.33 0.96
C ASP A 231 -8.54 4.86 0.90
N GLN A 232 -9.74 5.39 1.19
CA GLN A 232 -10.01 6.82 1.24
C GLN A 232 -9.08 7.52 2.25
N SER A 233 -9.06 7.00 3.49
CA SER A 233 -8.23 7.52 4.57
C SER A 233 -6.74 7.41 4.25
N ALA A 234 -6.29 6.28 3.71
CA ALA A 234 -4.90 6.07 3.32
C ALA A 234 -4.44 7.08 2.27
N LEU A 235 -5.25 7.26 1.21
CA LEU A 235 -4.94 8.18 0.13
C LEU A 235 -4.89 9.64 0.62
N MET A 236 -5.84 10.02 1.48
CA MET A 236 -5.83 11.32 2.13
C MET A 236 -4.57 11.54 2.98
N MET A 237 -4.19 10.55 3.78
CA MET A 237 -2.99 10.64 4.63
C MET A 237 -1.70 10.74 3.82
N VAL A 238 -1.50 9.90 2.78
CA VAL A 238 -0.28 9.97 1.95
C VAL A 238 -0.15 11.32 1.23
N CYS A 239 -1.27 11.88 0.73
CA CYS A 239 -1.23 13.20 0.08
C CYS A 239 -1.02 14.33 1.08
N ARG A 240 -1.62 14.25 2.28
CA ARG A 240 -1.40 15.25 3.35
C ARG A 240 0.04 15.26 3.84
N VAL A 241 0.73 14.12 3.88
CA VAL A 241 2.17 14.08 4.17
C VAL A 241 2.96 14.97 3.20
N GLN A 242 2.62 14.93 1.90
CA GLN A 242 3.32 15.74 0.90
C GLN A 242 2.96 17.22 0.99
N ILE A 243 1.67 17.53 1.15
CA ILE A 243 1.14 18.91 1.16
C ILE A 243 1.52 19.64 2.45
N GLY A 244 1.41 18.98 3.60
CA GLY A 244 1.59 19.57 4.93
C GLY A 244 3.03 19.55 5.44
N GLU A 245 4.02 19.42 4.55
CA GLU A 245 5.46 19.38 4.89
C GLU A 245 5.84 18.32 5.95
N ALA A 246 5.05 17.26 6.08
CA ALA A 246 5.32 16.14 7.01
C ALA A 246 6.12 15.00 6.37
N GLU A 247 6.68 15.21 5.18
CA GLU A 247 7.55 14.23 4.54
C GLU A 247 8.85 14.07 5.35
N ASN A 248 9.23 12.83 5.63
CA ASN A 248 10.35 12.48 6.50
C ASN A 248 11.49 11.76 5.75
N ILE A 249 11.34 11.53 4.45
CA ILE A 249 12.37 10.95 3.59
C ILE A 249 13.08 12.08 2.83
N THR A 250 14.37 12.26 3.10
CA THR A 250 15.18 13.34 2.51
C THR A 250 15.13 13.37 0.98
N GLY A 251 15.19 12.20 0.32
CA GLY A 251 15.12 12.11 -1.14
C GLY A 251 13.79 12.60 -1.71
N LEU A 252 12.67 12.34 -1.01
CA LEU A 252 11.36 12.89 -1.39
C LEU A 252 11.31 14.38 -1.09
N LEU A 253 11.68 14.83 0.12
CA LEU A 253 11.69 16.24 0.52
C LEU A 253 12.42 17.16 -0.46
N ALA A 254 13.52 16.67 -1.06
CA ALA A 254 14.31 17.42 -2.03
C ALA A 254 13.59 17.64 -3.38
N MET A 255 12.50 16.91 -3.66
CA MET A 255 11.74 17.04 -4.90
C MET A 255 10.69 18.15 -4.82
N PRO A 256 10.40 18.83 -5.94
CA PRO A 256 9.27 19.75 -6.03
C PRO A 256 7.95 19.07 -5.63
N LEU A 257 7.06 19.79 -4.95
CA LEU A 257 5.78 19.26 -4.44
C LEU A 257 4.97 18.55 -5.53
N ALA A 258 4.88 19.11 -6.73
CA ALA A 258 4.15 18.51 -7.85
C ALA A 258 4.70 17.11 -8.21
N ARG A 259 6.02 16.93 -8.20
CA ARG A 259 6.67 15.63 -8.46
C ARG A 259 6.45 14.65 -7.31
N ARG A 260 6.53 15.10 -6.06
CA ARG A 260 6.21 14.28 -4.89
C ARG A 260 4.78 13.75 -4.93
N LEU A 261 3.82 14.64 -5.24
CA LEU A 261 2.41 14.27 -5.39
C LEU A 261 2.19 13.34 -6.58
N HIS A 262 2.86 13.56 -7.70
CA HIS A 262 2.79 12.67 -8.87
C HIS A 262 3.20 11.24 -8.47
N LEU A 263 4.38 11.07 -7.88
CA LEU A 263 4.85 9.76 -7.43
C LEU A 263 3.94 9.15 -6.35
N THR A 264 3.41 9.97 -5.43
CA THR A 264 2.52 9.50 -4.35
C THR A 264 1.20 8.97 -4.89
N LEU A 265 0.55 9.69 -5.80
CA LEU A 265 -0.70 9.26 -6.42
C LEU A 265 -0.49 8.02 -7.28
N PHE A 266 0.56 8.03 -8.12
CA PHE A 266 0.92 6.87 -8.93
C PHE A 266 1.19 5.63 -8.06
N ALA A 267 1.94 5.78 -6.96
CA ALA A 267 2.21 4.71 -6.01
C ALA A 267 0.94 4.10 -5.40
N ALA A 268 0.02 4.95 -4.94
CA ALA A 268 -1.24 4.49 -4.35
C ALA A 268 -2.10 3.71 -5.35
N TYR A 269 -2.16 4.18 -6.60
CA TYR A 269 -2.84 3.45 -7.68
C TYR A 269 -2.16 2.12 -8.02
N LEU A 270 -0.82 2.09 -8.08
CA LEU A 270 -0.07 0.86 -8.38
C LEU A 270 -0.28 -0.25 -7.36
N VAL A 271 -0.40 0.08 -6.07
CA VAL A 271 -0.68 -0.92 -5.03
C VAL A 271 -1.97 -1.67 -5.35
N THR A 272 -3.02 -0.96 -5.76
CA THR A 272 -4.28 -1.55 -6.21
C THR A 272 -4.07 -2.52 -7.38
N LEU A 273 -3.20 -2.18 -8.34
CA LEU A 273 -2.87 -3.07 -9.48
C LEU A 273 -2.12 -4.33 -9.04
N ILE A 274 -1.15 -4.21 -8.11
CA ILE A 274 -0.47 -5.38 -7.51
C ILE A 274 -1.49 -6.31 -6.85
N LEU A 275 -2.39 -5.76 -6.03
CA LEU A 275 -3.39 -6.58 -5.36
C LEU A 275 -4.38 -7.23 -6.35
N THR A 276 -4.75 -6.51 -7.42
CA THR A 276 -5.54 -7.06 -8.54
C THR A 276 -4.88 -8.30 -9.14
N GLU A 277 -3.60 -8.16 -9.50
CA GLU A 277 -2.88 -9.20 -10.20
C GLU A 277 -2.63 -10.40 -9.29
N TRP A 278 -2.38 -10.15 -8.00
CA TRP A 278 -2.31 -11.19 -7.00
C TRP A 278 -3.63 -11.98 -6.90
N ALA A 279 -4.77 -11.29 -6.83
CA ALA A 279 -6.08 -11.92 -6.82
C ALA A 279 -6.33 -12.77 -8.06
N ARG A 280 -5.94 -12.28 -9.23
CA ARG A 280 -6.08 -12.97 -10.51
C ARG A 280 -5.22 -14.23 -10.59
N LEU A 281 -3.96 -14.15 -10.15
CA LEU A 281 -3.04 -15.29 -10.16
C LEU A 281 -3.38 -16.33 -9.09
N PHE A 282 -4.03 -15.92 -8.00
CA PHE A 282 -4.34 -16.78 -6.86
C PHE A 282 -5.78 -16.58 -6.36
N PRO A 283 -6.79 -16.92 -7.18
CA PRO A 283 -8.19 -16.66 -6.86
C PRO A 283 -8.67 -17.41 -5.60
N PHE A 284 -8.04 -18.54 -5.27
CA PHE A 284 -8.33 -19.29 -4.03
C PHE A 284 -7.81 -18.61 -2.76
N MET A 285 -6.91 -17.61 -2.89
CA MET A 285 -6.41 -16.82 -1.76
C MET A 285 -7.21 -15.53 -1.58
N VAL A 286 -7.86 -14.97 -2.61
CA VAL A 286 -8.66 -13.75 -2.45
C VAL A 286 -10.13 -14.11 -2.30
N ASN A 287 -10.67 -13.90 -1.11
CA ASN A 287 -12.11 -14.04 -0.89
C ASN A 287 -12.82 -12.78 -1.40
N ALA A 288 -13.48 -12.90 -2.55
CA ALA A 288 -14.26 -11.83 -3.16
C ALA A 288 -15.38 -11.27 -2.24
N ALA A 289 -15.84 -12.02 -1.24
CA ALA A 289 -16.79 -11.52 -0.24
C ALA A 289 -16.15 -10.56 0.76
N SER A 290 -14.82 -10.63 0.96
CA SER A 290 -14.10 -9.80 1.94
C SER A 290 -13.37 -8.60 1.34
N HIS A 291 -13.02 -8.64 0.05
CA HIS A 291 -12.29 -7.55 -0.61
C HIS A 291 -13.01 -7.14 -1.88
N PRO A 292 -13.22 -5.83 -2.09
CA PRO A 292 -13.83 -5.36 -3.31
C PRO A 292 -12.89 -5.62 -4.49
N PRO A 293 -13.42 -5.87 -5.70
CA PRO A 293 -12.63 -5.92 -6.91
C PRO A 293 -11.74 -4.70 -7.02
N ALA A 294 -10.49 -4.89 -7.39
CA ALA A 294 -9.52 -3.82 -7.37
C ALA A 294 -9.84 -2.68 -8.35
N ILE A 295 -10.57 -2.96 -9.45
CA ILE A 295 -11.12 -1.90 -10.30
C ILE A 295 -12.06 -0.97 -9.52
N HIS A 296 -12.88 -1.49 -8.60
CA HIS A 296 -13.72 -0.66 -7.74
C HIS A 296 -12.90 0.15 -6.74
N ARG A 297 -11.82 -0.43 -6.18
CA ARG A 297 -10.87 0.29 -5.30
C ARG A 297 -10.18 1.44 -6.05
N LEU A 298 -9.73 1.20 -7.28
CA LEU A 298 -9.13 2.22 -8.12
C LEU A 298 -10.14 3.35 -8.42
N THR A 299 -11.37 3.01 -8.79
CA THR A 299 -12.43 4.00 -8.98
C THR A 299 -12.72 4.80 -7.71
N ASN A 300 -12.75 4.16 -6.53
CA ASN A 300 -12.91 4.82 -5.24
C ASN A 300 -11.75 5.80 -4.95
N GLN A 301 -10.51 5.39 -5.20
CA GLN A 301 -9.33 6.26 -5.05
C GLN A 301 -9.40 7.47 -5.99
N VAL A 302 -9.70 7.27 -7.28
CA VAL A 302 -9.83 8.36 -8.26
C VAL A 302 -10.91 9.36 -7.84
N ARG A 303 -12.07 8.87 -7.38
CA ARG A 303 -13.14 9.73 -6.84
C ARG A 303 -12.66 10.51 -5.62
N THR A 304 -11.97 9.86 -4.70
CA THR A 304 -11.42 10.48 -3.47
C THR A 304 -10.45 11.60 -3.81
N VAL A 305 -9.60 11.42 -4.82
CA VAL A 305 -8.74 12.50 -5.30
C VAL A 305 -9.59 13.67 -5.77
N ALA A 306 -10.59 13.41 -6.60
CA ALA A 306 -11.43 14.45 -7.17
C ALA A 306 -12.21 15.24 -6.11
N SER A 307 -12.82 14.57 -5.13
CA SER A 307 -13.68 15.20 -4.13
C SER A 307 -12.95 15.73 -2.90
N ASN A 308 -11.88 15.07 -2.44
CA ASN A 308 -11.29 15.34 -1.14
C ASN A 308 -9.86 15.87 -1.20
N ILE A 309 -9.08 15.54 -2.24
CA ILE A 309 -7.64 15.88 -2.30
C ILE A 309 -7.38 17.05 -3.24
N LEU A 310 -8.05 17.13 -4.40
CA LEU A 310 -7.94 18.27 -5.32
C LEU A 310 -8.15 19.62 -4.61
N PRO A 311 -9.13 19.78 -3.68
CA PRO A 311 -9.31 21.04 -2.98
C PRO A 311 -8.15 21.42 -2.04
N LEU A 312 -7.27 20.48 -1.67
CA LEU A 312 -6.19 20.72 -0.70
C LEU A 312 -5.00 21.47 -1.30
N SER A 313 -4.74 21.33 -2.60
CA SER A 313 -3.63 22.02 -3.27
C SER A 313 -3.79 22.04 -4.79
N PRO A 314 -3.55 23.19 -5.47
CA PRO A 314 -3.57 23.27 -6.93
C PRO A 314 -2.60 22.31 -7.62
N ALA A 315 -1.50 21.94 -6.95
CA ALA A 315 -0.50 21.02 -7.49
C ALA A 315 -1.04 19.59 -7.68
N VAL A 316 -2.10 19.20 -6.94
CA VAL A 316 -2.71 17.87 -7.03
C VAL A 316 -3.29 17.63 -8.43
N LYS A 317 -3.89 18.65 -9.06
CA LYS A 317 -4.48 18.47 -10.39
C LYS A 317 -3.45 18.06 -11.42
N ALA A 318 -2.35 18.81 -11.51
CA ALA A 318 -1.26 18.51 -12.44
C ALA A 318 -0.59 17.17 -12.13
N ALA A 319 -0.34 16.90 -10.84
CA ALA A 319 0.22 15.63 -10.38
C ALA A 319 -0.65 14.41 -10.73
N ASN A 320 -1.97 14.53 -10.56
CA ASN A 320 -2.90 13.45 -10.86
C ASN A 320 -3.02 13.20 -12.37
N THR A 321 -3.03 14.25 -13.18
CA THR A 321 -2.96 14.11 -14.65
C THR A 321 -1.69 13.38 -15.08
N ALA A 322 -0.52 13.76 -14.54
CA ALA A 322 0.73 13.07 -14.84
C ALA A 322 0.70 11.60 -14.40
N ALA A 323 0.15 11.30 -13.22
CA ALA A 323 -0.01 9.93 -12.73
C ALA A 323 -0.88 9.09 -13.68
N PHE A 324 -1.97 9.66 -14.19
CA PHE A 324 -2.84 8.98 -15.16
C PHE A 324 -2.13 8.73 -16.49
N ASP A 325 -1.35 9.68 -16.98
CA ASP A 325 -0.58 9.50 -18.21
C ASP A 325 0.45 8.37 -18.06
N ASP A 326 1.15 8.31 -16.94
CA ASP A 326 2.11 7.23 -16.68
C ASP A 326 1.39 5.88 -16.43
N LEU A 327 0.20 5.86 -15.83
CA LEU A 327 -0.61 4.63 -15.71
C LEU A 327 -1.08 4.11 -17.08
N ARG A 328 -1.47 4.99 -18.00
CA ARG A 328 -1.84 4.60 -19.38
C ARG A 328 -0.65 3.96 -20.10
N LYS A 329 0.51 4.60 -20.03
CA LYS A 329 1.75 4.07 -20.62
C LYS A 329 2.12 2.73 -20.00
N LEU A 330 2.02 2.58 -18.68
CA LEU A 330 2.29 1.32 -18.01
C LEU A 330 1.31 0.23 -18.47
N SER A 331 0.01 0.54 -18.58
CA SER A 331 -1.00 -0.41 -19.06
C SER A 331 -0.75 -0.83 -20.51
N ALA A 332 -0.23 0.06 -21.36
CA ALA A 332 0.18 -0.29 -22.73
C ALA A 332 1.37 -1.26 -22.75
N ILE A 333 2.28 -1.15 -21.79
CA ILE A 333 3.46 -2.03 -21.64
C ILE A 333 3.08 -3.36 -20.96
N VAL A 334 2.11 -3.32 -20.04
CA VAL A 334 1.67 -4.45 -19.20
C VAL A 334 0.14 -4.61 -19.34
N PRO A 335 -0.36 -5.19 -20.45
CA PRO A 335 -1.78 -5.15 -20.81
C PRO A 335 -2.76 -5.82 -19.84
N VAL A 336 -2.26 -6.59 -18.87
CA VAL A 336 -3.08 -7.20 -17.81
C VAL A 336 -3.48 -6.18 -16.73
N PHE A 337 -2.75 -5.07 -16.61
CA PHE A 337 -3.14 -3.99 -15.73
C PHE A 337 -4.31 -3.20 -16.34
N PRO A 338 -5.39 -2.96 -15.59
CA PRO A 338 -6.49 -2.15 -16.08
C PRO A 338 -6.00 -0.73 -16.41
N THR A 339 -6.47 -0.20 -17.53
CA THR A 339 -6.23 1.21 -17.87
C THR A 339 -7.07 2.12 -16.97
N VAL A 340 -6.51 3.26 -16.59
CA VAL A 340 -7.24 4.30 -15.86
C VAL A 340 -8.44 4.83 -16.65
N ASP A 341 -8.43 4.70 -17.98
CA ASP A 341 -9.53 5.14 -18.84
C ASP A 341 -10.80 4.28 -18.64
N THR A 342 -10.65 3.00 -18.25
CA THR A 342 -11.77 2.13 -17.85
C THR A 342 -12.52 2.69 -16.64
N VAL A 343 -11.81 3.45 -15.79
CA VAL A 343 -12.35 4.04 -14.57
C VAL A 343 -12.90 5.46 -14.81
N VAL A 344 -12.28 6.23 -15.70
CA VAL A 344 -12.55 7.67 -15.84
C VAL A 344 -13.51 7.98 -17.00
N THR A 345 -13.38 7.27 -18.12
CA THR A 345 -14.02 7.66 -19.40
C THR A 345 -14.84 6.56 -20.06
N ASP A 346 -14.82 5.34 -19.53
CA ASP A 346 -15.55 4.20 -20.08
C ASP A 346 -17.07 4.47 -20.06
N PRO A 347 -17.82 4.12 -21.12
CA PRO A 347 -19.28 4.16 -21.09
C PRO A 347 -19.88 3.39 -19.90
N ASP A 348 -19.24 2.31 -19.46
CA ASP A 348 -19.64 1.51 -18.30
C ASP A 348 -19.21 2.13 -16.95
N ALA A 349 -18.43 3.23 -16.97
CA ALA A 349 -18.01 3.93 -15.76
C ALA A 349 -19.23 4.41 -14.95
N SER A 350 -20.36 4.71 -15.59
CA SER A 350 -21.60 5.06 -14.87
C SER A 350 -22.05 3.95 -13.93
N ALA A 351 -21.99 2.68 -14.36
CA ALA A 351 -22.37 1.55 -13.52
C ALA A 351 -21.40 1.38 -12.33
N LEU A 352 -20.10 1.60 -12.55
CA LEU A 352 -19.09 1.63 -11.49
C LEU A 352 -19.34 2.76 -10.50
N HIS A 353 -19.68 3.96 -10.99
CA HIS A 353 -20.04 5.11 -10.16
C HIS A 353 -21.29 4.85 -9.32
N ASP A 354 -22.31 4.19 -9.89
CA ASP A 354 -23.53 3.82 -9.18
C ASP A 354 -23.27 2.80 -8.06
N ILE A 355 -22.43 1.79 -8.31
CA ILE A 355 -21.98 0.84 -7.27
C ILE A 355 -21.32 1.61 -6.12
N LEU A 356 -20.42 2.53 -6.44
CA LEU A 356 -19.71 3.30 -5.43
C LEU A 356 -20.59 4.34 -4.72
N ASN A 357 -21.63 4.88 -5.38
CA ASN A 357 -22.61 5.74 -4.71
C ASN A 357 -23.37 4.96 -3.65
N ARG A 358 -23.86 3.75 -3.99
CA ARG A 358 -24.49 2.86 -3.01
C ARG A 358 -23.52 2.45 -1.90
N ALA A 359 -22.25 2.21 -2.23
CA ALA A 359 -21.23 1.93 -1.23
C ALA A 359 -21.00 3.13 -0.30
N GLN A 360 -21.04 4.36 -0.82
CA GLN A 360 -20.92 5.58 -0.02
C GLN A 360 -22.10 5.76 0.94
N ASP A 361 -23.32 5.51 0.48
CA ASP A 361 -24.53 5.52 1.33
C ASP A 361 -24.45 4.45 2.42
N GLY A 362 -24.02 3.23 2.06
CA GLY A 362 -23.80 2.15 3.03
C GLY A 362 -22.69 2.48 4.02
N LEU A 363 -21.63 3.15 3.56
CA LEU A 363 -20.53 3.58 4.42
C LEU A 363 -21.02 4.57 5.45
N GLU A 364 -21.85 5.56 5.09
CA GLU A 364 -22.42 6.53 6.03
C GLU A 364 -23.22 5.85 7.16
N GLN A 365 -23.98 4.80 6.84
CA GLN A 365 -24.66 4.00 7.85
C GLN A 365 -23.66 3.24 8.74
N LEU A 366 -22.63 2.63 8.14
CA LEU A 366 -21.58 1.91 8.85
C LEU A 366 -20.73 2.82 9.76
N ARG A 367 -20.55 4.11 9.39
CA ARG A 367 -19.87 5.09 10.25
C ARG A 367 -20.57 5.23 11.59
N GLY A 368 -21.90 5.17 11.61
CA GLY A 368 -22.69 5.15 12.85
C GLY A 368 -22.37 3.95 13.75
N HIS A 369 -22.18 2.77 13.17
CA HIS A 369 -21.85 1.54 13.91
C HIS A 369 -20.39 1.48 14.38
N THR A 370 -19.47 2.07 13.63
CA THR A 370 -18.04 2.11 13.96
C THR A 370 -17.69 3.28 14.87
N MET A 371 -18.58 4.26 15.07
CA MET A 371 -18.30 5.51 15.78
C MET A 371 -17.71 5.33 17.19
N SER A 372 -18.20 4.37 17.98
CA SER A 372 -17.67 4.09 19.32
C SER A 372 -16.26 3.47 19.31
N PHE A 373 -15.80 3.00 18.15
CA PHE A 373 -14.48 2.42 17.92
C PHE A 373 -13.50 3.39 17.22
N ARG A 374 -14.01 4.47 16.63
CA ARG A 374 -13.22 5.48 15.91
C ARG A 374 -12.38 6.33 16.85
N TYR A 375 -11.20 6.70 16.38
CA TYR A 375 -10.33 7.66 17.03
C TYR A 375 -10.52 9.03 16.38
N HIS A 376 -10.66 10.08 17.19
CA HIS A 376 -10.84 11.48 16.78
C HIS A 376 -9.65 12.34 17.11
#